data_AF-A0A066UBQ8-F1
#
_entry.id   AF-A0A066UBQ8-F1
#
_cell.length_a   1.000
_cell.length_b   1.000
_cell.length_c   1.000
_cell.angle_alpha   90.00
_cell.angle_beta   90.00
_cell.angle_gamma   90.00
#
_symmetry.space_group_name_H-M   'P 1'
#
loop_
_entity.id
_entity.type
_entity.pdbx_description
1 polymer ?
#
loop_
_entity_poly.entity_id
_entity_poly.type
_entity_poly.pdbx_seq_one_letter_code
_entity_poly.pdbx_strand_id
1 'polypeptide(L)'
;MTGDPAALHKTIMAVDIAGYNDPKRTAAHQLAVHEGFWDLLRASFDEVGIPWDDCFTENTGDGAMIQLPAEIAKAGLVARLPDCLLAGLRRYNTVHAAEANVQLRVALHAGEVLQASHGTVSQATSFAFRILDAPEAKSALKESGAALALIVSDEFYRHVVAHDPAADPRSYQRIRVHVKETAAEAWLRLIGGVANGVAPLPRAALSTASVNGEHREALGTDLSLDQIWELTELLLTIPSVAEESGRRVLLSWLRPEIRAMVPHHSQTRLHVLELVRTCARYQGGLTELVMTIQMLEPGSEPVRRLSDHVARWRTIDRR
;
A
#
# COMPACT_ATOMS: atom_id res chain seq x y z
N MET A 1 -6.15 -32.52 29.54
CA MET A 1 -7.19 -32.63 28.50
C MET A 1 -6.59 -32.16 27.20
N THR A 2 -6.11 -33.10 26.39
CA THR A 2 -5.66 -32.85 25.01
C THR A 2 -6.93 -32.71 24.17
N GLY A 3 -7.37 -31.48 23.94
CA GLY A 3 -8.44 -31.22 22.98
C GLY A 3 -8.00 -31.76 21.62
N ASP A 4 -8.90 -32.47 20.94
CA ASP A 4 -8.71 -32.86 19.54
C ASP A 4 -8.23 -31.63 18.76
N PRO A 5 -7.21 -31.72 17.88
CA PRO A 5 -6.83 -30.60 17.05
C PRO A 5 -8.02 -30.25 16.16
N ALA A 6 -8.78 -29.23 16.56
CA ALA A 6 -9.96 -28.81 15.84
C ALA A 6 -9.55 -28.31 14.46
N ALA A 7 -10.03 -29.00 13.41
CA ALA A 7 -9.99 -28.46 12.07
C ALA A 7 -10.96 -27.27 12.02
N LEU A 8 -10.45 -26.11 11.61
CA LEU A 8 -11.27 -24.92 11.41
C LEU A 8 -11.27 -24.59 9.92
N HIS A 9 -12.47 -24.38 9.38
CA HIS A 9 -12.64 -23.93 8.01
C HIS A 9 -12.27 -22.45 7.89
N LYS A 10 -11.16 -22.16 7.21
CA LYS A 10 -10.61 -20.80 7.10
C LYS A 10 -10.52 -20.34 5.65
N THR A 11 -10.58 -19.03 5.46
CA THR A 11 -10.12 -18.41 4.20
C THR A 11 -8.61 -18.31 4.24
N ILE A 12 -7.98 -18.76 3.16
CA ILE A 12 -6.54 -18.84 3.00
C ILE A 12 -6.16 -17.94 1.83
N MET A 13 -5.21 -17.06 2.07
CA MET A 13 -4.64 -16.15 1.09
C MET A 13 -3.15 -16.40 0.96
N ALA A 14 -2.71 -16.84 -0.22
CA ALA A 14 -1.31 -16.92 -0.57
C ALA A 14 -0.95 -15.71 -1.44
N VAL A 15 0.15 -15.03 -1.14
CA VAL A 15 0.60 -13.86 -1.90
C VAL A 15 2.06 -14.05 -2.28
N ASP A 16 2.41 -13.67 -3.50
CA ASP A 16 3.77 -13.76 -4.04
C ASP A 16 4.10 -12.51 -4.84
N ILE A 17 5.35 -12.06 -4.70
CA ILE A 17 5.94 -10.96 -5.48
C ILE A 17 6.52 -11.51 -6.79
N ALA A 18 5.91 -11.11 -7.90
CA ALA A 18 6.37 -11.57 -9.21
C ALA A 18 7.79 -11.05 -9.51
N GLY A 19 8.69 -11.98 -9.86
CA GLY A 19 10.05 -11.63 -10.26
C GLY A 19 10.93 -11.12 -9.11
N TYR A 20 10.65 -11.51 -7.86
CA TYR A 20 11.43 -11.09 -6.68
C TYR A 20 12.94 -11.36 -6.81
N ASN A 21 13.30 -12.48 -7.45
CA ASN A 21 14.70 -12.89 -7.70
C ASN A 21 15.22 -12.48 -9.09
N ASP A 22 14.63 -11.46 -9.74
CA ASP A 22 15.15 -10.95 -11.02
C ASP A 22 16.61 -10.49 -10.86
N PRO A 23 17.56 -10.94 -11.70
CA PRO A 23 18.97 -10.56 -11.63
C PRO A 23 19.25 -9.04 -11.69
N LYS A 24 18.29 -8.24 -12.17
CA LYS A 24 18.39 -6.76 -12.16
C LYS A 24 18.16 -6.16 -10.77
N ARG A 25 17.60 -6.92 -9.82
CA ARG A 25 17.39 -6.47 -8.45
C ARG A 25 18.69 -6.63 -7.66
N THR A 26 19.16 -5.53 -7.09
CA THR A 26 20.21 -5.56 -6.08
C THR A 26 19.61 -5.97 -4.73
N ALA A 27 20.45 -6.28 -3.74
CA ALA A 27 19.98 -6.54 -2.38
C ALA A 27 19.18 -5.36 -1.80
N ALA A 28 19.53 -4.12 -2.15
CA ALA A 28 18.77 -2.93 -1.76
C ALA A 28 17.38 -2.87 -2.40
N HIS A 29 17.26 -3.27 -3.68
CA HIS A 29 15.96 -3.38 -4.35
C HIS A 29 15.10 -4.48 -3.71
N GLN A 30 15.69 -5.63 -3.39
CA GLN A 30 14.98 -6.74 -2.73
C GLN A 30 14.48 -6.35 -1.34
N LEU A 31 15.31 -5.67 -0.54
CA LEU A 31 14.92 -5.17 0.78
C LEU A 31 13.78 -4.15 0.68
N ALA A 32 13.89 -3.16 -0.21
CA ALA A 32 12.84 -2.15 -0.41
C ALA A 32 11.51 -2.76 -0.84
N VAL A 33 11.57 -3.79 -1.70
CA VAL A 33 10.40 -4.55 -2.16
C VAL A 33 9.81 -5.38 -1.03
N HIS A 34 10.64 -6.03 -0.22
CA HIS A 34 10.19 -6.84 0.90
C HIS A 34 9.47 -5.98 1.95
N GLU A 35 10.08 -4.88 2.40
CA GLU A 35 9.46 -3.97 3.37
C GLU A 35 8.19 -3.32 2.82
N GLY A 36 8.26 -2.82 1.58
CA GLY A 36 7.12 -2.22 0.90
C GLY A 36 5.94 -3.16 0.70
N PHE A 37 6.23 -4.44 0.43
CA PHE A 37 5.21 -5.49 0.31
C PHE A 37 4.44 -5.68 1.63
N TRP A 38 5.13 -5.77 2.76
CA TRP A 38 4.49 -5.93 4.06
C TRP A 38 3.69 -4.71 4.48
N ASP A 39 4.22 -3.50 4.25
CA ASP A 39 3.48 -2.26 4.50
C ASP A 39 2.22 -2.16 3.63
N LEU A 40 2.33 -2.54 2.35
CA LEU A 40 1.22 -2.57 1.42
C LEU A 40 0.13 -3.55 1.85
N LEU A 41 0.50 -4.76 2.30
CA LEU A 41 -0.47 -5.73 2.81
C LEU A 41 -1.19 -5.23 4.06
N ARG A 42 -0.44 -4.70 5.04
CA ARG A 42 -1.01 -4.15 6.29
C ARG A 42 -1.96 -3.00 6.01
N ALA A 43 -1.54 -2.03 5.19
CA ALA A 43 -2.38 -0.89 4.83
C ALA A 43 -3.63 -1.33 4.06
N SER A 44 -3.51 -2.32 3.17
CA SER A 44 -4.67 -2.81 2.41
C SER A 44 -5.67 -3.56 3.29
N PHE A 45 -5.19 -4.28 4.31
CA PHE A 45 -6.04 -4.97 5.29
C PHE A 45 -6.78 -3.99 6.19
N ASP A 46 -6.08 -2.96 6.67
CA ASP A 46 -6.67 -1.89 7.48
C ASP A 46 -7.80 -1.16 6.73
N GLU A 47 -7.57 -0.81 5.45
CA GLU A 47 -8.56 -0.13 4.59
C GLU A 47 -9.87 -0.95 4.41
N VAL A 48 -9.77 -2.28 4.40
CA VAL A 48 -10.93 -3.17 4.28
C VAL A 48 -11.47 -3.65 5.63
N GLY A 49 -10.86 -3.23 6.75
CA GLY A 49 -11.29 -3.55 8.11
C GLY A 49 -10.97 -4.98 8.54
N ILE A 50 -9.89 -5.57 8.00
CA ILE A 50 -9.41 -6.88 8.44
C ILE A 50 -8.35 -6.66 9.54
N PRO A 51 -8.60 -7.12 10.78
CA PRO A 51 -7.64 -6.99 11.86
C PRO A 51 -6.40 -7.85 11.58
N TRP A 52 -5.27 -7.20 11.30
CA TRP A 52 -4.02 -7.87 10.93
C TRP A 52 -3.52 -8.83 12.02
N ASP A 53 -3.62 -8.42 13.29
CA ASP A 53 -3.13 -9.20 14.43
C ASP A 53 -3.96 -10.45 14.73
N ASP A 54 -5.20 -10.51 14.23
CA ASP A 54 -6.05 -11.70 14.33
C ASP A 54 -5.79 -12.70 13.18
N CYS A 55 -5.02 -12.29 12.16
CA CYS A 55 -4.65 -13.15 11.05
C CYS A 55 -3.43 -13.99 11.41
N PHE A 56 -3.46 -15.30 11.11
CA PHE A 56 -2.23 -16.08 11.10
C PHE A 56 -1.45 -15.70 9.85
N THR A 57 -0.23 -15.19 10.02
CA THR A 57 0.61 -14.68 8.94
C THR A 57 1.99 -15.32 8.99
N GLU A 58 2.44 -15.86 7.86
CA GLU A 58 3.76 -16.48 7.69
C GLU A 58 4.50 -15.83 6.53
N ASN A 59 5.77 -15.49 6.74
CA ASN A 59 6.66 -14.94 5.72
C ASN A 59 7.29 -16.08 4.92
N THR A 60 7.10 -16.08 3.59
CA THR A 60 7.69 -17.11 2.70
C THR A 60 8.96 -16.64 1.99
N GLY A 61 9.49 -15.47 2.37
CA GLY A 61 10.66 -14.83 1.77
C GLY A 61 10.29 -13.84 0.67
N ASP A 62 9.63 -14.32 -0.38
CA ASP A 62 9.17 -13.54 -1.54
C ASP A 62 7.64 -13.33 -1.56
N GLY A 63 6.99 -13.59 -0.43
CA GLY A 63 5.54 -13.60 -0.31
C GLY A 63 5.05 -13.79 1.12
N ALA A 64 3.76 -14.09 1.23
CA ALA A 64 3.08 -14.33 2.51
C ALA A 64 2.03 -15.45 2.39
N MET A 65 1.88 -16.22 3.46
CA MET A 65 0.71 -17.07 3.71
C MET A 65 -0.11 -16.47 4.83
N ILE A 66 -1.38 -16.17 4.55
CA ILE A 66 -2.30 -15.54 5.50
C ILE A 66 -3.55 -16.40 5.64
N GLN A 67 -3.91 -16.74 6.87
CA GLN A 67 -5.19 -17.36 7.20
C GLN A 67 -6.05 -16.35 7.93
N LEU A 68 -7.18 -16.00 7.34
CA LEU A 68 -8.09 -15.01 7.89
C LEU A 68 -8.99 -15.63 8.98
N PRO A 69 -9.44 -14.83 9.96
CA PRO A 69 -10.50 -15.21 10.87
C PRO A 69 -11.76 -15.67 10.12
N ALA A 70 -12.53 -16.60 10.71
CA ALA A 70 -13.70 -17.19 10.08
C ALA A 70 -14.84 -16.16 9.87
N GLU A 71 -14.82 -15.10 10.66
CA GLU A 71 -15.77 -13.98 10.68
C GLU A 71 -15.61 -13.06 9.47
N ILE A 72 -14.46 -13.11 8.78
CA ILE A 72 -14.22 -12.29 7.59
C ILE A 72 -15.05 -12.83 6.42
N ALA A 73 -16.03 -12.04 6.00
CA ALA A 73 -16.90 -12.37 4.88
C ALA A 73 -16.11 -12.45 3.56
N LYS A 74 -16.11 -13.64 2.96
CA LYS A 74 -15.38 -13.93 1.70
C LYS A 74 -15.80 -13.02 0.55
N ALA A 75 -17.09 -12.68 0.46
CA ALA A 75 -17.64 -11.78 -0.56
C ALA A 75 -17.06 -10.36 -0.43
N GLY A 76 -17.09 -9.78 0.78
CA GLY A 76 -16.49 -8.48 1.06
C GLY A 76 -14.98 -8.45 0.81
N LEU A 77 -14.28 -9.55 1.11
CA LEU A 77 -12.85 -9.71 0.82
C LEU A 77 -12.56 -9.57 -0.68
N VAL A 78 -13.22 -10.36 -1.53
CA VAL A 78 -12.97 -10.32 -3.00
C VAL A 78 -13.50 -9.05 -3.67
N ALA A 79 -14.52 -8.41 -3.10
CA ALA A 79 -15.08 -7.18 -3.63
C ALA A 79 -14.19 -5.96 -3.38
N ARG A 80 -13.46 -5.90 -2.24
CA ARG A 80 -12.75 -4.68 -1.81
C ARG A 80 -11.23 -4.79 -1.80
N LEU A 81 -10.69 -5.92 -1.31
CA LEU A 81 -9.24 -6.06 -1.13
C LEU A 81 -8.45 -5.88 -2.43
N PRO A 82 -8.88 -6.39 -3.60
CA PRO A 82 -8.10 -6.24 -4.83
C PRO A 82 -7.93 -4.78 -5.28
N ASP A 83 -8.95 -3.94 -5.07
CA ASP A 83 -8.88 -2.51 -5.40
C ASP A 83 -7.96 -1.74 -4.44
N CYS A 84 -8.00 -2.08 -3.14
CA CYS A 84 -7.09 -1.51 -2.15
C CYS A 84 -5.62 -1.89 -2.46
N LEU A 85 -5.37 -3.16 -2.79
CA LEU A 85 -4.05 -3.65 -3.21
C LEU A 85 -3.57 -2.93 -4.48
N LEU A 86 -4.43 -2.80 -5.50
CA LEU A 86 -4.08 -2.07 -6.73
C LEU A 86 -3.71 -0.61 -6.43
N ALA A 87 -4.50 0.07 -5.60
CA ALA A 87 -4.22 1.45 -5.22
C ALA A 87 -2.90 1.58 -4.45
N GLY A 88 -2.64 0.67 -3.52
CA GLY A 88 -1.35 0.57 -2.81
C GLY A 88 -0.17 0.34 -3.76
N LEU A 89 -0.31 -0.61 -4.69
CA LEU A 89 0.73 -0.95 -5.66
C LEU A 89 1.05 0.23 -6.57
N ARG A 90 0.02 0.97 -7.01
CA ARG A 90 0.22 2.19 -7.82
C ARG A 90 0.99 3.26 -7.06
N ARG A 91 0.62 3.52 -5.80
CA ARG A 91 1.32 4.51 -4.96
C ARG A 91 2.78 4.11 -4.73
N TYR A 92 3.01 2.85 -4.38
CA TYR A 92 4.33 2.29 -4.17
C TYR A 92 5.19 2.38 -5.45
N ASN A 93 4.74 1.80 -6.57
CA ASN A 93 5.50 1.77 -7.82
C ASN A 93 5.78 3.17 -8.40
N THR A 94 4.94 4.17 -8.12
CA THR A 94 5.14 5.53 -8.63
C THR A 94 6.38 6.21 -8.03
N VAL A 95 6.74 5.86 -6.79
CA VAL A 95 7.83 6.51 -6.05
C VAL A 95 9.10 5.65 -5.97
N HIS A 96 9.08 4.47 -6.58
CA HIS A 96 10.19 3.53 -6.58
C HIS A 96 10.81 3.35 -7.97
N ALA A 97 12.08 2.95 -7.99
CA ALA A 97 12.78 2.62 -9.22
C ALA A 97 12.12 1.41 -9.91
N ALA A 98 12.29 1.30 -11.24
CA ALA A 98 11.68 0.23 -12.02
C ALA A 98 12.06 -1.17 -11.53
N GLU A 99 13.29 -1.35 -11.04
CA GLU A 99 13.80 -2.59 -10.46
C GLU A 99 13.14 -2.93 -9.12
N ALA A 100 12.63 -1.92 -8.41
CA ALA A 100 11.89 -2.08 -7.16
C ALA A 100 10.37 -2.10 -7.38
N ASN A 101 9.86 -2.01 -8.61
CA ASN A 101 8.44 -2.15 -8.86
C ASN A 101 7.92 -3.52 -8.42
N VAL A 102 6.71 -3.53 -7.87
CA VAL A 102 6.03 -4.71 -7.38
C VAL A 102 4.84 -5.02 -8.28
N GLN A 103 4.77 -6.27 -8.72
CA GLN A 103 3.55 -6.90 -9.21
C GLN A 103 3.24 -8.08 -8.29
N LEU A 104 1.96 -8.27 -7.97
CA LEU A 104 1.55 -9.32 -7.05
C LEU A 104 0.77 -10.41 -7.75
N ARG A 105 0.96 -11.64 -7.30
CA ARG A 105 0.02 -12.73 -7.46
C ARG A 105 -0.62 -12.98 -6.12
N VAL A 106 -1.94 -13.07 -6.08
CA VAL A 106 -2.73 -13.36 -4.87
C VAL A 106 -3.63 -14.54 -5.19
N ALA A 107 -3.58 -15.59 -4.38
CA ALA A 107 -4.46 -16.75 -4.48
C ALA A 107 -5.38 -16.83 -3.27
N LEU A 108 -6.69 -17.04 -3.49
CA LEU A 108 -7.67 -17.24 -2.44
C LEU A 108 -8.30 -18.64 -2.56
N HIS A 109 -8.36 -19.32 -1.43
CA HIS A 109 -9.06 -20.59 -1.26
C HIS A 109 -9.69 -20.64 0.13
N ALA A 110 -10.62 -21.56 0.36
CA ALA A 110 -11.19 -21.81 1.68
C ALA A 110 -11.21 -23.31 1.93
N GLY A 111 -10.82 -23.72 3.13
CA GLY A 111 -10.74 -25.14 3.47
C GLY A 111 -10.29 -25.37 4.90
N GLU A 112 -10.17 -26.64 5.26
CA GLU A 112 -9.82 -27.06 6.60
C GLU A 112 -8.36 -26.78 6.95
N VAL A 113 -8.16 -26.21 8.15
CA VAL A 113 -6.84 -25.96 8.75
C VAL A 113 -6.78 -26.60 10.12
N LEU A 114 -5.85 -27.53 10.30
CA LEU A 114 -5.57 -28.17 11.58
C LEU A 114 -4.52 -27.39 12.35
N GLN A 115 -4.79 -27.12 13.62
CA GLN A 115 -3.79 -26.58 14.54
C GLN A 115 -2.87 -27.71 15.03
N ALA A 116 -1.56 -27.51 14.90
CA ALA A 116 -0.53 -28.43 15.34
C ALA A 116 0.42 -27.75 16.34
N SER A 117 1.25 -28.54 17.02
CA SER A 117 2.18 -28.02 18.05
C SER A 117 3.25 -27.06 17.54
N HIS A 118 3.50 -27.02 16.23
CA HIS A 118 4.54 -26.19 15.59
C HIS A 118 4.00 -25.37 14.41
N GLY A 119 2.72 -25.01 14.43
CA GLY A 119 2.07 -24.24 13.36
C GLY A 119 0.79 -24.90 12.89
N THR A 120 0.54 -24.84 11.58
CA THR A 120 -0.69 -25.40 10.99
C THR A 120 -0.40 -26.47 9.96
N VAL A 121 -1.31 -27.44 9.86
CA VAL A 121 -1.29 -28.47 8.81
C VAL A 121 -2.55 -28.30 7.97
N SER A 122 -2.37 -28.01 6.68
CA SER A 122 -3.50 -27.80 5.78
C SER A 122 -3.20 -28.16 4.33
N GLN A 123 -4.01 -29.07 3.79
CA GLN A 123 -4.04 -29.33 2.35
C GLN A 123 -4.62 -28.14 1.57
N ALA A 124 -5.53 -27.38 2.18
CA ALA A 124 -6.08 -26.17 1.59
C ALA A 124 -4.99 -25.08 1.44
N THR A 125 -4.10 -24.92 2.43
CA THR A 125 -2.92 -24.05 2.33
C THR A 125 -2.00 -24.49 1.20
N SER A 126 -1.70 -25.80 1.13
CA SER A 126 -0.90 -26.36 0.04
C SER A 126 -1.56 -26.12 -1.32
N PHE A 127 -2.88 -26.26 -1.42
CA PHE A 127 -3.64 -26.03 -2.64
C PHE A 127 -3.61 -24.55 -3.08
N ALA A 128 -3.76 -23.61 -2.13
CA ALA A 128 -3.67 -22.17 -2.40
C ALA A 128 -2.32 -21.78 -3.04
N PHE A 129 -1.21 -22.33 -2.52
CA PHE A 129 0.10 -22.15 -3.16
C PHE A 129 0.20 -22.77 -4.55
N ARG A 130 -0.40 -23.95 -4.76
CA ARG A 130 -0.35 -24.62 -6.06
C ARG A 130 -1.10 -23.84 -7.15
N ILE A 131 -2.25 -23.24 -6.83
CA ILE A 131 -2.96 -22.38 -7.78
C ILE A 131 -2.27 -21.03 -7.98
N LEU A 132 -1.61 -20.48 -6.94
CA LEU A 132 -0.74 -19.30 -7.04
C LEU A 132 0.44 -19.55 -8.00
N ASP A 133 0.98 -20.77 -7.96
CA ASP A 133 2.12 -21.21 -8.77
C ASP A 133 1.79 -21.61 -10.19
N ALA A 134 0.50 -21.56 -10.60
CA ALA A 134 0.06 -21.97 -11.93
C ALA A 134 0.83 -21.22 -13.04
N PRO A 135 1.53 -21.93 -13.95
CA PRO A 135 2.30 -21.31 -15.03
C PRO A 135 1.48 -20.34 -15.87
N GLU A 136 0.22 -20.68 -16.13
CA GLU A 136 -0.75 -19.86 -16.86
C GLU A 136 -0.95 -18.49 -16.17
N ALA A 137 -1.07 -18.45 -14.84
CA ALA A 137 -1.19 -17.21 -14.10
C ALA A 137 0.11 -16.39 -14.13
N LYS A 138 1.27 -17.06 -14.03
CA LYS A 138 2.58 -16.39 -14.10
C LYS A 138 2.80 -15.74 -15.47
N SER A 139 2.50 -16.44 -16.55
CA SER A 139 2.61 -15.93 -17.92
C SER A 139 1.61 -14.80 -18.18
N ALA A 140 0.35 -14.97 -17.80
CA ALA A 140 -0.69 -13.96 -18.01
C ALA A 140 -0.37 -12.64 -17.30
N LEU A 141 0.14 -12.68 -16.05
CA LEU A 141 0.58 -11.46 -15.35
C LEU A 141 1.75 -10.78 -16.06
N LYS A 142 2.75 -11.58 -16.48
CA LYS A 142 3.93 -11.08 -17.18
C LYS A 142 3.60 -10.44 -18.52
N GLU A 143 2.71 -11.03 -19.29
CA GLU A 143 2.34 -10.58 -20.64
C GLU A 143 1.39 -9.38 -20.63
N SER A 144 0.48 -9.32 -19.65
CA SER A 144 -0.50 -8.23 -19.56
C SER A 144 0.05 -6.92 -18.99
N GLY A 145 1.17 -6.99 -18.26
CA GLY A 145 1.69 -5.85 -17.50
C GLY A 145 0.76 -5.40 -16.37
N ALA A 146 -0.21 -6.23 -15.97
CA ALA A 146 -1.12 -5.93 -14.87
C ALA A 146 -0.35 -5.81 -13.54
N ALA A 147 -0.83 -4.96 -12.63
CA ALA A 147 -0.19 -4.82 -11.32
C ALA A 147 -0.47 -6.02 -10.41
N LEU A 148 -1.64 -6.66 -10.59
CA LEU A 148 -2.14 -7.72 -9.72
C LEU A 148 -2.79 -8.82 -10.55
N ALA A 149 -2.42 -10.08 -10.27
CA ALA A 149 -3.16 -11.27 -10.67
C ALA A 149 -3.86 -11.85 -9.44
N LEU A 150 -5.19 -11.91 -9.49
CA LEU A 150 -6.01 -12.55 -8.46
C LEU A 150 -6.45 -13.92 -8.97
N ILE A 151 -6.06 -14.96 -8.26
CA ILE A 151 -6.41 -16.36 -8.52
C ILE A 151 -7.37 -16.80 -7.42
N VAL A 152 -8.47 -17.45 -7.77
CA VAL A 152 -9.37 -18.08 -6.81
C VAL A 152 -9.57 -19.55 -7.18
N SER A 153 -9.74 -20.43 -6.20
CA SER A 153 -10.10 -21.82 -6.49
C SER A 153 -11.45 -21.90 -7.21
N ASP A 154 -11.68 -22.97 -7.97
CA ASP A 154 -12.98 -23.19 -8.62
C ASP A 154 -14.16 -23.16 -7.64
N GLU A 155 -14.01 -23.78 -6.46
CA GLU A 155 -15.01 -23.73 -5.40
C GLU A 155 -15.24 -22.29 -4.88
N PHE A 156 -14.16 -21.53 -4.65
CA PHE A 156 -14.26 -20.16 -4.18
C PHE A 156 -14.95 -19.27 -5.22
N TYR A 157 -14.67 -19.48 -6.51
CA TYR A 157 -15.37 -18.78 -7.58
C TYR A 157 -16.86 -19.10 -7.60
N ARG A 158 -17.22 -20.39 -7.66
CA ARG A 158 -18.61 -20.83 -7.77
C ARG A 158 -19.47 -20.40 -6.60
N HIS A 159 -18.93 -20.43 -5.38
CA HIS A 159 -19.72 -20.20 -4.16
C HIS A 159 -19.63 -18.78 -3.62
N VAL A 160 -18.62 -18.00 -4.01
CA VAL A 160 -18.44 -16.62 -3.52
C VAL A 160 -18.47 -15.62 -4.67
N VAL A 161 -17.51 -15.71 -5.59
CA VAL A 161 -17.34 -14.69 -6.64
C VAL A 161 -18.57 -14.62 -7.53
N ALA A 162 -19.03 -15.75 -8.07
CA ALA A 162 -20.14 -15.80 -9.03
C ALA A 162 -21.46 -15.20 -8.51
N HIS A 163 -21.60 -15.07 -7.19
CA HIS A 163 -22.81 -14.56 -6.53
C HIS A 163 -22.70 -13.11 -6.06
N ASP A 164 -21.52 -12.49 -6.15
CA ASP A 164 -21.29 -11.10 -5.76
C ASP A 164 -20.94 -10.23 -6.98
N PRO A 165 -21.87 -9.36 -7.44
CA PRO A 165 -21.59 -8.44 -8.54
C PRO A 165 -20.41 -7.50 -8.29
N ALA A 166 -20.12 -7.14 -7.02
CA ALA A 166 -19.00 -6.27 -6.68
C ALA A 166 -17.65 -6.97 -6.84
N ALA A 167 -17.62 -8.31 -6.85
CA ALA A 167 -16.43 -9.07 -7.18
C ALA A 167 -16.12 -9.08 -8.69
N ASP A 168 -17.01 -8.55 -9.53
CA ASP A 168 -16.89 -8.51 -11.01
C ASP A 168 -16.60 -9.90 -11.62
N PRO A 169 -17.53 -10.87 -11.53
CA PRO A 169 -17.25 -12.26 -11.87
C PRO A 169 -16.90 -12.48 -13.35
N ARG A 170 -17.34 -11.56 -14.23
CA ARG A 170 -17.11 -11.62 -15.68
C ARG A 170 -15.67 -11.29 -16.07
N SER A 171 -14.93 -10.64 -15.18
CA SER A 171 -13.51 -10.34 -15.39
C SER A 171 -12.59 -11.52 -15.07
N TYR A 172 -13.12 -12.62 -14.53
CA TYR A 172 -12.36 -13.84 -14.28
C TYR A 172 -12.36 -14.75 -15.50
N GLN A 173 -11.21 -15.34 -15.76
CA GLN A 173 -10.99 -16.33 -16.80
C GLN A 173 -10.58 -17.64 -16.15
N ARG A 174 -11.19 -18.74 -16.56
CA ARG A 174 -10.84 -20.06 -16.05
C ARG A 174 -9.48 -20.50 -16.59
N ILE A 175 -8.60 -20.95 -15.70
CA ILE A 175 -7.27 -21.48 -16.00
C ILE A 175 -7.15 -22.91 -15.50
N ARG A 176 -6.32 -23.71 -16.17
CA ARG A 176 -5.93 -25.04 -15.69
C ARG A 176 -4.70 -24.91 -14.82
N VAL A 177 -4.64 -25.72 -13.76
CA VAL A 177 -3.52 -25.75 -12.83
C VAL A 177 -2.95 -27.15 -12.85
N HIS A 178 -1.70 -27.27 -13.30
CA HIS A 178 -0.92 -28.50 -13.26
C HIS A 178 0.41 -28.23 -12.55
N VAL A 179 0.40 -28.36 -11.23
CA VAL A 179 1.56 -28.03 -10.38
C VAL A 179 1.77 -29.15 -9.36
N LYS A 180 2.98 -29.73 -9.37
CA LYS A 180 3.34 -30.93 -8.58
C LYS A 180 2.31 -32.05 -8.84
N GLU A 181 1.71 -32.59 -7.80
CA GLU A 181 0.72 -33.67 -7.85
C GLU A 181 -0.73 -33.15 -8.04
N THR A 182 -0.92 -31.85 -8.28
CA THR A 182 -2.25 -31.24 -8.40
C THR A 182 -2.60 -30.94 -9.85
N ALA A 183 -3.74 -31.49 -10.27
CA ALA A 183 -4.48 -31.12 -11.47
C ALA A 183 -5.84 -30.54 -11.03
N ALA A 184 -6.06 -29.26 -11.30
CA ALA A 184 -7.28 -28.56 -10.87
C ALA A 184 -7.67 -27.44 -11.84
N GLU A 185 -8.87 -26.89 -11.63
CA GLU A 185 -9.30 -25.63 -12.26
C GLU A 185 -9.25 -24.49 -11.23
N ALA A 186 -8.86 -23.32 -11.71
CA ALA A 186 -8.87 -22.07 -10.95
C ALA A 186 -9.36 -20.93 -11.84
N TRP A 187 -9.62 -19.78 -11.25
CA TRP A 187 -10.09 -18.60 -11.97
C TRP A 187 -9.16 -17.43 -11.73
N LEU A 188 -8.72 -16.80 -12.82
CA LEU A 188 -7.76 -15.70 -12.84
C LEU A 188 -8.43 -14.39 -13.24
N ARG A 189 -8.21 -13.34 -12.48
CA ARG A 189 -8.54 -11.96 -12.82
C ARG A 189 -7.26 -11.12 -12.85
N LEU A 190 -7.03 -10.41 -13.95
CA LEU A 190 -5.91 -9.47 -14.09
C LEU A 190 -6.39 -8.05 -13.79
N ILE A 191 -5.68 -7.34 -12.93
CA ILE A 191 -6.10 -6.05 -12.38
C ILE A 191 -4.97 -5.03 -12.56
N GLY A 192 -5.32 -3.85 -13.08
CA GLY A 192 -4.37 -2.75 -13.29
C GLY A 192 -3.51 -2.87 -14.55
N GLY A 193 -3.86 -3.75 -15.50
CA GLY A 193 -3.26 -3.77 -16.83
C GLY A 193 -3.82 -2.67 -17.74
N VAL A 194 -3.13 -2.38 -18.85
CA VAL A 194 -3.68 -1.52 -19.90
C VAL A 194 -4.88 -2.24 -20.48
N ALA A 195 -6.08 -1.69 -20.30
CA ALA A 195 -7.31 -2.31 -20.79
C ALA A 195 -7.23 -2.49 -22.32
N ASN A 196 -6.98 -3.71 -22.79
CA ASN A 196 -7.33 -4.11 -24.15
C ASN A 196 -8.86 -4.12 -24.23
N GLY A 197 -9.47 -2.97 -24.51
CA GLY A 197 -10.94 -2.89 -24.60
C GLY A 197 -11.60 -1.51 -24.64
N VAL A 198 -10.86 -0.41 -24.61
CA VAL A 198 -11.44 0.91 -24.97
C VAL A 198 -10.60 1.50 -26.09
N ALA A 199 -11.10 1.39 -27.32
CA ALA A 199 -10.61 2.22 -28.42
C ALA A 199 -10.66 3.69 -27.96
N PRO A 200 -9.62 4.51 -28.20
CA PRO A 200 -9.72 5.94 -27.95
C PRO A 200 -10.94 6.44 -28.73
N LEU A 201 -11.89 7.07 -28.05
CA LEU A 201 -12.96 7.80 -28.73
C LEU A 201 -12.29 8.72 -29.76
N PRO A 202 -12.73 8.74 -31.04
CA PRO A 202 -12.21 9.69 -31.99
C PRO A 202 -12.53 11.07 -31.43
N ARG A 203 -11.47 11.83 -31.13
CA ARG A 203 -11.56 13.21 -30.69
C ARG A 203 -12.12 14.02 -31.85
N ALA A 204 -13.45 14.11 -31.92
CA ALA A 204 -14.14 15.02 -32.79
C ALA A 204 -13.64 16.44 -32.46
N ALA A 205 -13.21 17.13 -33.52
CA ALA A 205 -12.66 18.46 -33.46
C ALA A 205 -13.61 19.41 -32.73
N LEU A 206 -13.21 19.83 -31.54
CA LEU A 206 -13.67 21.09 -30.97
C LEU A 206 -12.50 22.06 -31.02
N SER A 207 -12.59 22.88 -32.06
CA SER A 207 -12.11 24.25 -32.23
C SER A 207 -11.12 24.76 -31.20
N THR A 208 -9.96 25.12 -31.72
CA THR A 208 -9.03 26.10 -31.17
C THR A 208 -9.76 27.37 -30.71
N ALA A 209 -9.73 27.64 -29.42
CA ALA A 209 -9.76 29.00 -28.89
C ALA A 209 -8.53 29.14 -28.00
N SER A 210 -7.62 29.97 -28.48
CA SER A 210 -6.41 30.40 -27.80
C SER A 210 -6.76 31.03 -26.46
N VAL A 211 -6.14 30.54 -25.39
CA VAL A 211 -5.79 31.37 -24.24
C VAL A 211 -4.29 31.20 -24.06
N ASN A 212 -3.54 32.09 -24.70
CA ASN A 212 -2.22 32.45 -24.21
C ASN A 212 -2.41 33.09 -22.83
N GLY A 213 -1.67 32.59 -21.85
CA GLY A 213 -1.71 33.07 -20.48
C GLY A 213 -0.68 32.30 -19.67
N GLU A 214 0.54 32.80 -19.74
CA GLU A 214 1.65 32.63 -18.80
C GLU A 214 1.20 32.18 -17.39
N HIS A 215 1.79 31.09 -16.89
CA HIS A 215 2.25 30.90 -15.50
C HIS A 215 2.92 29.52 -15.39
N ARG A 216 4.14 29.43 -15.94
CA ARG A 216 5.19 28.56 -15.40
C ARG A 216 5.97 29.44 -14.41
N GLU A 217 6.31 28.90 -13.23
CA GLU A 217 6.84 29.55 -11.99
C GLU A 217 5.74 30.04 -11.01
N ALA A 218 5.76 29.80 -9.69
CA ALA A 218 6.58 29.04 -8.72
C ALA A 218 5.75 28.96 -7.39
N LEU A 219 5.89 27.99 -6.47
CA LEU A 219 6.81 28.02 -5.30
C LEU A 219 6.43 26.88 -4.32
N GLY A 220 7.34 25.95 -4.06
CA GLY A 220 7.34 25.08 -2.89
C GLY A 220 8.77 24.56 -2.75
N THR A 221 9.53 25.13 -1.81
CA THR A 221 10.96 24.84 -1.59
C THR A 221 11.20 23.34 -1.49
N ASP A 222 11.89 22.74 -2.47
CA ASP A 222 12.44 21.40 -2.33
C ASP A 222 13.51 21.45 -1.23
N LEU A 223 13.13 21.06 -0.01
CA LEU A 223 14.08 20.87 1.07
C LEU A 223 14.97 19.66 0.76
N SER A 224 16.27 19.78 0.97
CA SER A 224 17.17 18.63 0.95
C SER A 224 16.83 17.65 2.08
N LEU A 225 17.31 16.39 1.95
CA LEU A 225 17.14 15.40 3.01
C LEU A 225 17.75 15.84 4.33
N ASP A 226 18.89 16.54 4.29
CA ASP A 226 19.55 17.11 5.47
C ASP A 226 18.71 18.20 6.12
N GLN A 227 18.07 19.06 5.32
CA GLN A 227 17.15 20.10 5.83
C GLN A 227 15.90 19.49 6.48
N ILE A 228 15.34 18.43 5.88
CA ILE A 228 14.19 17.70 6.45
C ILE A 228 14.60 17.07 7.78
N TRP A 229 15.78 16.46 7.84
CA TRP A 229 16.32 15.87 9.06
C TRP A 229 16.52 16.93 10.15
N GLU A 230 17.20 18.04 9.84
CA GLU A 230 17.46 19.13 10.78
C GLU A 230 16.17 19.74 11.34
N LEU A 231 15.17 20.00 10.49
CA LEU A 231 13.86 20.48 10.96
C LEU A 231 13.14 19.47 11.83
N THR A 232 13.19 18.18 11.47
CA THR A 232 12.55 17.13 12.26
C THR A 232 13.15 17.08 13.66
N GLU A 233 14.48 17.09 13.76
CA GLU A 233 15.17 17.09 15.05
C GLU A 233 14.88 18.36 15.87
N LEU A 234 14.87 19.54 15.24
CA LEU A 234 14.48 20.79 15.91
C LEU A 234 13.04 20.75 16.44
N LEU A 235 12.09 20.28 15.62
CA LEU A 235 10.69 20.16 16.00
C LEU A 235 10.49 19.18 17.16
N LEU A 236 11.24 18.08 17.20
CA LEU A 236 11.18 17.12 18.31
C LEU A 236 11.68 17.69 19.64
N THR A 237 12.40 18.81 19.65
CA THR A 237 12.77 19.51 20.89
C THR A 237 11.65 20.38 21.47
N ILE A 238 10.54 20.54 20.74
CA ILE A 238 9.39 21.37 21.13
C ILE A 238 8.34 20.45 21.77
N PRO A 239 8.02 20.58 23.08
CA PRO A 239 7.09 19.69 23.78
C PRO A 239 5.73 19.54 23.09
N SER A 240 5.15 20.66 22.63
CA SER A 240 3.88 20.66 21.89
C SER A 240 3.91 19.90 20.55
N VAL A 241 5.10 19.59 20.02
CA VAL A 241 5.28 18.77 18.81
C VAL A 241 5.76 17.35 19.15
N ALA A 242 6.52 17.17 20.23
CA ALA A 242 6.99 15.87 20.69
C ALA A 242 5.85 15.02 21.28
N GLU A 243 4.80 15.64 21.83
CA GLU A 243 3.62 14.96 22.38
C GLU A 243 2.52 14.77 21.33
N GLU A 244 1.88 13.59 21.34
CA GLU A 244 0.82 13.27 20.37
C GLU A 244 -0.41 14.18 20.51
N SER A 245 -0.81 14.47 21.75
CA SER A 245 -1.90 15.42 22.05
C SER A 245 -1.62 16.81 21.46
N GLY A 246 -0.40 17.32 21.65
CA GLY A 246 0.04 18.59 21.08
C GLY A 246 0.05 18.58 19.56
N ARG A 247 0.56 17.50 18.92
CA ARG A 247 0.52 17.34 17.46
C ARG A 247 -0.90 17.32 16.90
N ARG A 248 -1.86 16.70 17.59
CA ARG A 248 -3.27 16.70 17.14
C ARG A 248 -3.86 18.11 17.13
N VAL A 249 -3.54 18.94 18.13
CA VAL A 249 -3.97 20.34 18.17
C VAL A 249 -3.28 21.14 17.06
N LEU A 250 -1.96 20.98 16.89
CA LEU A 250 -1.19 21.59 15.81
C LEU A 250 -1.79 21.27 14.43
N LEU A 251 -2.03 19.99 14.15
CA LEU A 251 -2.61 19.54 12.89
C LEU A 251 -4.01 20.15 12.68
N SER A 252 -4.81 20.28 13.73
CA SER A 252 -6.14 20.88 13.64
C SER A 252 -6.14 22.35 13.19
N TRP A 253 -5.03 23.07 13.45
CA TRP A 253 -4.85 24.48 13.11
C TRP A 253 -4.17 24.71 11.75
N LEU A 254 -3.61 23.67 11.14
CA LEU A 254 -3.17 23.72 9.75
C LEU A 254 -4.38 23.72 8.80
N ARG A 255 -4.21 24.36 7.65
CA ARG A 255 -5.21 24.38 6.59
C ARG A 255 -5.55 22.97 6.11
N PRO A 256 -6.82 22.72 5.70
CA PRO A 256 -7.30 21.37 5.40
C PRO A 256 -6.47 20.62 4.36
N GLU A 257 -5.92 21.34 3.38
CA GLU A 257 -5.15 20.79 2.27
C GLU A 257 -3.80 20.21 2.73
N ILE A 258 -3.19 20.80 3.76
CA ILE A 258 -1.95 20.29 4.37
C ILE A 258 -2.31 19.18 5.35
N ARG A 259 -3.26 19.43 6.26
CA ARG A 259 -3.65 18.49 7.32
C ARG A 259 -4.06 17.13 6.79
N ALA A 260 -4.88 17.09 5.73
CA ALA A 260 -5.40 15.84 5.17
C ALA A 260 -4.31 14.97 4.52
N MET A 261 -3.16 15.56 4.22
CA MET A 261 -2.06 14.92 3.51
C MET A 261 -0.90 14.52 4.42
N VAL A 262 -0.93 14.89 5.70
CA VAL A 262 0.05 14.41 6.69
C VAL A 262 -0.33 12.97 7.06
N PRO A 263 0.45 11.95 6.65
CA PRO A 263 0.20 10.57 7.03
C PRO A 263 0.34 10.40 8.54
N HIS A 264 -0.61 9.73 9.17
CA HIS A 264 -0.51 9.40 10.58
C HIS A 264 0.48 8.24 10.77
N HIS A 265 1.43 8.42 11.68
CA HIS A 265 2.34 7.37 12.14
C HIS A 265 2.30 7.28 13.67
N SER A 266 2.27 6.05 14.20
CA SER A 266 2.35 5.80 15.65
C SER A 266 3.70 6.19 16.24
N GLN A 267 4.77 6.18 15.43
CA GLN A 267 6.09 6.66 15.84
C GLN A 267 6.17 8.19 15.71
N THR A 268 6.31 8.88 16.85
CA THR A 268 6.41 10.35 16.94
C THR A 268 7.37 10.96 15.91
N ARG A 269 8.59 10.42 15.80
CA ARG A 269 9.62 10.94 14.90
C ARG A 269 9.25 10.82 13.42
N LEU A 270 8.66 9.70 13.01
CA LEU A 270 8.21 9.48 11.63
C LEU A 270 7.03 10.39 11.29
N HIS A 271 6.11 10.59 12.23
CA HIS A 271 4.99 11.51 12.05
C HIS A 271 5.45 12.98 11.90
N VAL A 272 6.40 13.44 12.73
CA VAL A 272 6.97 14.80 12.63
C VAL A 272 7.75 14.97 11.32
N LEU A 273 8.47 13.94 10.87
CA LEU A 273 9.17 13.95 9.58
C LEU A 273 8.19 14.10 8.40
N GLU A 274 7.11 13.33 8.37
CA GLU A 274 6.13 13.43 7.30
C GLU A 274 5.28 14.72 7.39
N LEU A 275 5.09 15.29 8.58
CA LEU A 275 4.55 16.64 8.77
C LEU A 275 5.43 17.70 8.10
N VAL A 276 6.75 17.67 8.34
CA VAL A 276 7.71 18.61 7.71
C VAL A 276 7.68 18.47 6.18
N ARG A 277 7.78 17.23 5.69
CA ARG A 277 7.76 16.94 4.24
C ARG A 277 6.47 17.40 3.60
N THR A 278 5.34 17.15 4.24
CA THR A 278 4.03 17.58 3.74
C THR A 278 3.99 19.10 3.71
N CYS A 279 4.30 19.79 4.80
CA CYS A 279 4.31 21.26 4.85
C CYS A 279 5.27 21.90 3.83
N ALA A 280 6.40 21.27 3.51
CA ALA A 280 7.36 21.76 2.51
C ALA A 280 6.83 21.71 1.06
N ARG A 281 5.95 20.74 0.76
CA ARG A 281 5.35 20.58 -0.58
C ARG A 281 4.31 21.64 -0.92
N TYR A 282 3.80 22.34 0.09
CA TYR A 282 2.78 23.37 -0.10
C TYR A 282 3.39 24.76 0.01
N GLN A 283 3.01 25.66 -0.91
CA GLN A 283 3.42 27.05 -0.87
C GLN A 283 3.05 27.68 0.49
N GLY A 284 4.06 28.17 1.21
CA GLY A 284 3.89 28.76 2.54
C GLY A 284 3.63 27.77 3.68
N GLY A 285 3.57 26.46 3.42
CA GLY A 285 3.18 25.45 4.43
C GLY A 285 4.16 25.35 5.61
N LEU A 286 5.48 25.44 5.37
CA LEU A 286 6.46 25.52 6.47
C LEU A 286 6.31 26.78 7.31
N THR A 287 5.89 27.90 6.71
CA THR A 287 5.65 29.15 7.46
C THR A 287 4.42 29.02 8.33
N GLU A 288 3.37 28.44 7.79
CA GLU A 288 2.14 28.13 8.51
C GLU A 288 2.41 27.19 9.68
N LEU A 289 3.20 26.13 9.47
CA LEU A 289 3.64 25.22 10.52
C LEU A 289 4.36 25.96 11.66
N VAL A 290 5.33 26.82 11.33
CA VAL A 290 6.06 27.61 12.33
C VAL A 290 5.13 28.57 13.08
N MET A 291 4.22 29.26 12.38
CA MET A 291 3.25 30.17 13.01
C MET A 291 2.31 29.43 13.97
N THR A 292 1.79 28.28 13.57
CA THR A 292 0.92 27.44 14.42
C THR A 292 1.65 26.99 15.68
N ILE A 293 2.92 26.57 15.55
CA ILE A 293 3.76 26.18 16.69
C ILE A 293 4.02 27.38 17.61
N GLN A 294 4.31 28.57 17.06
CA GLN A 294 4.49 29.79 17.84
C GLN A 294 3.24 30.18 18.64
N MET A 295 2.04 29.92 18.11
CA MET A 295 0.78 30.16 18.83
C MET A 295 0.54 29.14 19.94
N LEU A 296 0.92 27.87 19.74
CA LEU A 296 0.79 26.82 20.75
C LEU A 296 1.77 26.98 21.91
N GLU A 297 2.98 27.47 21.63
CA GLU A 297 4.05 27.59 22.62
C GLU A 297 4.81 28.92 22.48
N PRO A 298 4.18 30.04 22.85
CA PRO A 298 4.74 31.37 22.64
C PRO A 298 5.99 31.61 23.51
N GLY A 299 7.04 32.15 22.90
CA GLY A 299 8.23 32.63 23.60
C GLY A 299 9.25 31.56 24.00
N SER A 300 9.04 30.28 23.68
CA SER A 300 10.00 29.22 24.03
C SER A 300 11.27 29.27 23.17
N GLU A 301 12.41 28.94 23.78
CA GLU A 301 13.72 28.95 23.12
C GLU A 301 13.80 27.96 21.93
N PRO A 302 13.27 26.72 22.03
CA PRO A 302 13.18 25.81 20.88
C PRO A 302 12.42 26.39 19.68
N VAL A 303 11.29 27.07 19.93
CA VAL A 303 10.47 27.70 18.88
C VAL A 303 11.18 28.88 18.22
N ARG A 304 11.96 29.66 18.98
CA ARG A 304 12.79 30.73 18.43
C ARG A 304 13.89 30.19 17.52
N ARG A 305 14.59 29.13 17.95
CA ARG A 305 15.62 28.45 17.14
C ARG A 305 15.05 27.87 15.84
N LEU A 306 13.86 27.27 15.88
CA LEU A 306 13.15 26.79 14.69
C LEU A 306 12.86 27.95 13.71
N SER A 307 12.36 29.07 14.23
CA SER A 307 12.02 30.25 13.43
C SER A 307 13.25 30.85 12.74
N ASP A 308 14.36 31.00 13.48
CA ASP A 308 15.64 31.48 12.94
C ASP A 308 16.24 30.52 11.91
N HIS A 309 16.02 29.22 12.08
CA HIS A 309 16.49 28.19 11.14
C HIS A 309 15.71 28.26 9.81
N VAL A 310 14.39 28.31 9.84
CA VAL A 310 13.54 28.45 8.64
C VAL A 310 13.76 29.80 7.95
N ALA A 311 13.99 30.88 8.70
CA ALA A 311 14.27 32.21 8.14
C ALA A 311 15.61 32.26 7.38
N ARG A 312 16.64 31.53 7.83
CA ARG A 312 17.96 31.48 7.18
C ARG A 312 17.95 30.83 5.79
N TRP A 313 17.00 29.94 5.52
CA TRP A 313 16.88 29.32 4.19
C TRP A 313 16.25 30.26 3.16
N ARG A 314 15.39 31.18 3.61
CA ARG A 314 14.77 32.19 2.74
C ARG A 314 15.74 33.26 2.23
N THR A 315 16.87 33.46 2.90
CA THR A 315 17.90 34.43 2.51
C THR A 315 18.95 33.87 1.56
N ILE A 316 19.04 32.54 1.41
CA ILE A 316 20.00 31.88 0.51
C ILE A 316 19.46 31.81 -0.93
N ASP A 317 18.14 31.69 -1.13
CA ASP A 317 17.47 31.69 -2.44
C ASP A 317 17.34 33.08 -3.12
N ARG A 318 17.90 34.14 -2.54
CA ARG A 318 17.86 35.52 -3.07
C ARG A 318 19.23 36.09 -3.46
N ARG A 319 20.27 35.25 -3.59
CA ARG A 319 21.60 35.66 -4.07
C ARG A 319 21.97 34.94 -5.35
#